data_AF-A0A7Y9S233-F1
#
_entry.id   AF-A0A7Y9S233-F1
#
_cell.length_a   1.000
_cell.length_b   1.000
_cell.length_c   1.000
_cell.angle_alpha   90.00
_cell.angle_beta   90.00
_cell.angle_gamma   90.00
#
_symmetry.space_group_name_H-M   'P 1'
#
loop_
_entity.id
_entity.type
_entity.pdbx_description
1 polymer ?
#
loop_
_entity_poly.entity_id
_entity_poly.type
_entity_poly.pdbx_seq_one_letter_code
_entity_poly.pdbx_strand_id
1 'polypeptide(L)' 'MFWESAEPPYFQSRGTGSADERIDFAYDGQETELPSSVLIGRELAVAALMEFADSGRRPDCVAWDET' A
#
# COMPACT_ATOMS: atom_id res chain seq x y z
N MET A 1 7.64 -8.98 -17.01
CA MET A 1 8.58 -9.31 -15.94
C MET A 1 7.92 -8.84 -14.66
N PHE A 2 7.24 -9.75 -13.97
CA PHE A 2 6.58 -9.44 -12.71
C PHE A 2 7.68 -9.33 -11.64
N TRP A 3 7.73 -8.20 -10.94
CA TRP A 3 8.59 -8.08 -9.76
C TRP A 3 7.94 -8.93 -8.66
N GLU A 4 8.38 -10.18 -8.50
CA GLU A 4 8.09 -10.95 -7.30
C GLU A 4 9.03 -10.47 -6.20
N SER A 5 8.47 -9.88 -5.14
CA SER A 5 9.17 -9.75 -3.87
C SER A 5 9.27 -11.16 -3.28
N ALA A 6 10.38 -11.86 -3.55
CA ALA A 6 10.46 -13.31 -3.37
C ALA A 6 10.53 -13.77 -1.90
N GLU A 7 10.83 -12.89 -0.94
CA GLU A 7 10.98 -13.29 0.47
C GLU A 7 10.36 -12.24 1.41
N PRO A 8 9.66 -12.67 2.47
CA PRO A 8 9.17 -11.78 3.52
C PRO A 8 10.31 -11.00 4.18
N PRO A 9 10.03 -9.85 4.81
CA PRO A 9 8.69 -9.38 5.22
C PRO A 9 7.94 -8.55 4.18
N TYR A 10 6.63 -8.79 4.10
CA TYR A 10 5.69 -7.95 3.35
C TYR A 10 5.08 -6.90 4.28
N PHE A 11 4.74 -5.74 3.71
CA PHE A 11 4.16 -4.64 4.46
C PHE A 11 2.98 -4.04 3.72
N GLN A 12 1.97 -3.63 4.48
CA GLN A 12 0.83 -2.86 4.01
C GLN A 12 0.77 -1.52 4.73
N SER A 13 0.23 -0.49 4.08
CA SER A 13 0.02 0.80 4.73
C SER A 13 -1.01 0.67 5.84
N ARG A 14 -0.84 1.44 6.92
CA ARG A 14 -1.81 1.58 7.99
C ARG A 14 -2.64 2.85 7.79
N GLY A 15 -3.90 2.65 7.47
CA GLY A 15 -4.93 3.68 7.36
C GLY A 15 -5.71 3.90 8.66
N THR A 16 -6.77 4.71 8.57
CA THR A 16 -7.68 5.01 9.69
C THR A 16 -9.04 4.31 9.57
N GLY A 17 -9.24 3.47 8.55
CA GLY A 17 -10.47 2.71 8.34
C GLY A 17 -10.57 1.46 9.21
N SER A 18 -11.62 0.67 8.96
CA SER A 18 -11.88 -0.62 9.62
C SER A 18 -11.28 -1.80 8.84
N ALA A 19 -10.84 -2.84 9.57
CA ALA A 19 -10.39 -4.10 8.97
C ALA A 19 -11.56 -4.95 8.39
N ASP A 20 -12.79 -4.70 8.85
CA ASP A 20 -13.98 -5.43 8.43
C ASP A 20 -14.68 -4.79 7.22
N GLU A 21 -14.47 -3.50 7.00
CA GLU A 21 -15.02 -2.76 5.86
C GLU A 21 -14.14 -2.99 4.62
N ARG A 22 -14.77 -3.36 3.51
CA ARG A 22 -14.10 -3.73 2.25
C ARG A 22 -14.28 -2.65 1.20
N ILE A 23 -13.22 -2.42 0.42
CA ILE A 23 -13.18 -1.41 -0.63
C ILE A 23 -12.58 -2.04 -1.90
N ASP A 24 -13.30 -1.88 -3.00
CA ASP A 24 -12.92 -2.40 -4.30
C ASP A 24 -11.97 -1.46 -5.04
N PHE A 25 -10.88 -2.02 -5.53
CA PHE A 25 -9.93 -1.38 -6.42
C PHE A 25 -10.00 -2.03 -7.79
N ALA A 26 -10.30 -1.24 -8.81
CA ALA A 26 -10.27 -1.68 -10.19
C ALA A 26 -9.08 -1.05 -10.93
N TYR A 27 -8.22 -1.89 -11.50
CA TYR A 27 -7.10 -1.47 -12.34
C TYR A 27 -6.89 -2.45 -13.50
N ASP A 28 -6.84 -1.91 -14.73
CA ASP A 28 -6.61 -2.68 -15.96
C ASP A 28 -7.54 -3.90 -16.14
N GLY A 29 -8.82 -3.73 -15.82
CA GLY A 29 -9.83 -4.80 -15.90
C GLY A 29 -9.72 -5.87 -14.81
N GLN A 30 -8.80 -5.71 -13.85
CA GLN A 30 -8.71 -6.52 -12.64
C GLN A 30 -9.35 -5.78 -11.47
N GLU A 31 -10.08 -6.53 -10.65
CA GLU A 31 -10.66 -6.05 -9.41
C GLU A 31 -9.94 -6.70 -8.23
N THR A 32 -9.71 -5.94 -7.17
CA THR A 32 -9.11 -6.40 -5.93
C THR A 32 -9.81 -5.74 -4.76
N GLU A 33 -10.26 -6.56 -3.81
CA GLU A 33 -10.91 -6.09 -2.59
C GLU A 33 -9.87 -5.96 -1.47
N LEU A 34 -9.79 -4.79 -0.84
CA LEU A 34 -8.87 -4.53 0.28
C LEU A 34 -9.64 -3.99 1.50
N PRO A 35 -9.19 -4.26 2.74
CA PRO A 35 -9.80 -3.68 3.92
C PRO A 35 -9.56 -2.17 3.97
N SER A 36 -10.54 -1.40 4.42
CA SER A 36 -10.42 0.06 4.52
C SER A 36 -9.33 0.49 5.51
N SER A 37 -8.92 -0.39 6.43
CA SER A 37 -7.81 -0.17 7.36
C SER A 37 -6.46 0.00 6.69
N VAL A 38 -6.29 -0.33 5.40
CA VAL A 38 -5.02 -0.08 4.68
C VAL A 38 -5.03 1.21 3.86
N LEU A 39 -6.16 1.93 3.81
CA LEU A 39 -6.28 3.14 3.00
C LEU A 39 -5.56 4.34 3.59
N ILE A 40 -4.73 4.95 2.75
CA ILE A 40 -4.10 6.22 3.04
C ILE A 40 -4.59 7.29 2.06
N GLY A 41 -4.51 8.56 2.48
CA GLY A 41 -4.87 9.68 1.64
C GLY A 41 -4.01 9.76 0.37
N ARG A 42 -4.61 10.23 -0.74
CA ARG A 42 -3.93 10.33 -2.04
C ARG A 42 -2.62 11.12 -1.96
N GLU A 43 -2.60 12.24 -1.25
CA GLU A 43 -1.41 13.07 -1.10
C GLU A 43 -0.27 12.33 -0.41
N LEU A 44 -0.60 11.55 0.63
CA LEU A 44 0.37 10.73 1.34
C LEU A 44 0.90 9.58 0.46
N ALA A 45 0.03 8.96 -0.34
CA ALA A 45 0.44 7.93 -1.30
C ALA A 45 1.41 8.48 -2.36
N VAL A 46 1.16 9.70 -2.87
CA VAL A 46 2.07 10.37 -3.83
C VAL A 46 3.40 10.68 -3.17
N ALA A 47 3.41 11.22 -1.94
CA ALA A 47 4.64 11.49 -1.21
C ALA A 47 5.47 10.21 -0.98
N ALA A 48 4.82 9.11 -0.61
CA ALA A 48 5.46 7.82 -0.41
C ALA A 48 6.11 7.31 -1.70
N LEU A 49 5.42 7.42 -2.84
CA LEU A 49 5.97 7.02 -4.14
C LEU A 49 7.19 7.87 -4.53
N MET A 50 7.17 9.18 -4.25
CA MET A 50 8.31 10.06 -4.49
C MET A 50 9.52 9.68 -3.63
N GLU A 51 9.30 9.41 -2.34
CA GLU A 51 10.37 8.99 -1.42
C GLU A 51 10.96 7.63 -1.81
N PHE A 52 10.12 6.68 -2.22
CA PHE A 52 10.58 5.39 -2.73
C PHE A 52 11.39 5.55 -4.02
N ALA A 53 10.93 6.38 -4.96
CA ALA A 53 11.62 6.61 -6.23
C ALA A 53 13.02 7.24 -6.04
N ASP A 54 13.17 8.11 -5.03
CA ASP A 54 14.45 8.75 -4.70
C ASP A 54 15.39 7.79 -3.95
N SER A 55 14.88 7.09 -2.95
CA SER A 55 15.71 6.34 -2.00
C SER A 55 15.87 4.85 -2.32
N GLY A 56 14.96 4.27 -3.11
CA GLY A 56 14.84 2.83 -3.32
C GLY A 56 14.47 2.04 -2.06
N ARG A 57 14.12 2.71 -0.96
CA ARG A 57 13.78 2.11 0.33
C ARG A 57 12.31 2.34 0.66
N ARG A 58 11.75 1.50 1.53
CA ARG A 58 10.38 1.67 2.02
C ARG A 58 10.20 3.09 2.60
N PRO A 59 9.17 3.85 2.18
CA PRO A 59 8.96 5.22 2.64
C PRO A 59 8.70 5.33 4.14
N ASP A 60 9.38 6.26 4.81
CA ASP A 60 9.23 6.55 6.24
C ASP A 60 8.02 7.44 6.52
N CYS A 61 7.50 8.15 5.51
CA CYS A 61 6.32 9.01 5.67
C CYS A 61 5.01 8.25 5.90
N VAL A 62 4.97 6.95 5.63
CA VAL A 62 3.79 6.07 5.79
C VAL A 62 3.99 5.16 7.00
N ALA A 63 2.94 4.98 7.80
CA ALA A 63 2.92 3.92 8.81
C ALA A 63 2.64 2.57 8.13
N TRP A 64 3.41 1.54 8.48
CA TRP A 64 3.32 0.21 7.88
C TRP A 64 2.99 -0.86 8.93
N ASP A 65 2.20 -1.85 8.52
CA ASP A 65 1.96 -3.11 9.24
C ASP A 65 2.63 -4.27 8.48
N GLU A 66 3.29 -5.17 9.20
CA GLU A 66 3.83 -6.42 8.64
C GLU A 66 2.69 -7.43 8.42
N THR A 67 2.71 -8.15 7.30
CA THR A 67 1.65 -9.09 6.87
C THR A 67 2.16 -10.50 6.70
#